data_AF-A0A943YUI2-F1
#
_entry.id   AF-A0A943YUI2-F1
#
_cell.length_a   1.000
_cell.length_b   1.000
_cell.length_c   1.000
_cell.angle_alpha   90.00
_cell.angle_beta   90.00
_cell.angle_gamma   90.00
#
_symmetry.space_group_name_H-M   'P 1'
#
loop_
_entity.id
_entity.type
_entity.pdbx_description
1 polymer ?
#
loop_
_entity_poly.entity_id
_entity_poly.type
_entity_poly.pdbx_seq_one_letter_code
_entity_poly.pdbx_strand_id
1 'polypeptide(L)'
;MKKSILIFGFALALASCASDSYEDWSDPQHSDPEASKDVKLAIGNAPAINFGTLTADSVQLFVPKVTTTNTTASSYYTVAVNDGEKANAITLQANEQGLVASTEFKTAIETLYGKRPCDRSVALDVRGFAATPDGVTILNTGSATVNVTIVAPFIDEAYYLVGDMFTDGWSKEGAQAFTHLGDGNVYDNPEFQIVFKTTSDNQYWKIIPKTNYEGDFWAEGEKGVVGVVTDGDVAAEGNLTTNQPKAGKIEKAGYHRMTINMMNYSYKIEDLNFAEYIYEIGNESSWATSNPLWGGNFDGKYQGYYYLDGEFKFKPNADNWDKDWGQDPNGEAGQLVQDGEKNIQAGAGFYQINVDLSAMSYSLEKVNYISIIGDFNDWAGDVDLTYNKESGAWEANNVKIGKTGTLKFRMNHDWDISWGGANGDGNNFQNLTQTNGTNLNVEAGTYDFKLYISCEGKNHVVITKK
;
A
#
# COMPACT_ATOMS: atom_id res chain seq x y z
N MET A 1 -38.19 -65.85 -69.32
CA MET A 1 -36.80 -66.30 -69.49
C MET A 1 -36.14 -66.35 -68.13
N LYS A 2 -35.42 -67.46 -67.84
CA LYS A 2 -34.21 -67.64 -67.00
C LYS A 2 -33.92 -66.58 -65.92
N LYS A 3 -33.48 -66.85 -64.68
CA LYS A 3 -32.92 -68.01 -63.93
C LYS A 3 -32.71 -67.43 -62.49
N SER A 4 -33.20 -68.07 -61.42
CA SER A 4 -32.44 -68.94 -60.49
C SER A 4 -31.88 -68.26 -59.22
N ILE A 5 -31.89 -69.05 -58.13
CA ILE A 5 -31.14 -68.99 -56.84
C ILE A 5 -31.96 -68.42 -55.66
N LEU A 6 -32.67 -69.26 -54.89
CA LEU A 6 -32.29 -70.18 -53.76
C LEU A 6 -32.33 -69.45 -52.39
N ILE A 7 -33.33 -69.71 -51.51
CA ILE A 7 -33.38 -70.75 -50.43
C ILE A 7 -32.47 -70.35 -49.24
N PHE A 8 -32.78 -70.32 -47.94
CA PHE A 8 -33.83 -70.72 -46.98
C PHE A 8 -33.38 -70.03 -45.65
N GLY A 9 -34.15 -69.75 -44.60
CA GLY A 9 -35.48 -70.23 -44.25
C GLY A 9 -35.95 -69.73 -42.88
N PHE A 10 -37.24 -70.04 -42.64
CA PHE A 10 -37.90 -70.36 -41.37
C PHE A 10 -38.06 -69.24 -40.32
N ALA A 11 -39.18 -68.53 -40.15
CA ALA A 11 -40.63 -68.85 -40.16
C ALA A 11 -41.14 -69.59 -38.91
N LEU A 12 -41.91 -68.89 -38.08
CA LEU A 12 -43.10 -69.40 -37.35
C LEU A 12 -43.97 -68.17 -37.04
N ALA A 13 -44.87 -67.80 -37.95
CA ALA A 13 -46.24 -68.32 -38.10
C ALA A 13 -47.20 -67.72 -37.07
N LEU A 14 -47.71 -66.54 -37.42
CA LEU A 14 -49.04 -66.08 -37.03
C LEU A 14 -50.06 -67.11 -37.56
N ALA A 15 -50.57 -67.94 -36.66
CA ALA A 15 -51.84 -68.62 -36.85
C ALA A 15 -52.85 -67.89 -35.96
N SER A 16 -53.75 -67.17 -36.62
CA SER A 16 -54.88 -66.48 -36.04
C SER A 16 -56.02 -67.44 -35.69
N CYS A 17 -56.90 -66.94 -34.82
CA CYS A 17 -58.30 -67.34 -34.61
C CYS A 17 -58.50 -68.58 -33.72
N ALA A 18 -59.34 -68.57 -32.69
CA ALA A 18 -60.19 -67.53 -32.13
C ALA A 18 -60.72 -68.03 -30.78
N SER A 19 -60.91 -67.13 -29.83
CA SER A 19 -62.08 -67.11 -28.94
C SER A 19 -61.98 -65.89 -28.02
N ASP A 20 -62.74 -64.85 -28.35
CA ASP A 20 -63.54 -64.06 -27.41
C ASP A 20 -62.99 -63.88 -25.99
N SER A 21 -62.07 -62.94 -25.85
CA SER A 21 -62.17 -61.93 -24.80
C SER A 21 -61.54 -60.65 -25.33
N TYR A 22 -62.39 -59.81 -25.93
CA TYR A 22 -62.08 -58.40 -26.12
C TYR A 22 -61.84 -57.81 -24.72
N GLU A 23 -60.58 -57.69 -24.31
CA GLU A 23 -60.22 -56.89 -23.15
C GLU A 23 -60.51 -55.43 -23.50
N ASP A 24 -61.19 -54.77 -22.58
CA ASP A 24 -61.71 -53.42 -22.73
C ASP A 24 -60.55 -52.43 -22.95
N TRP A 25 -60.41 -51.94 -24.18
CA TRP A 25 -59.44 -50.93 -24.60
C TRP A 25 -59.68 -49.54 -23.97
N SER A 26 -60.71 -49.40 -23.13
CA SER A 26 -61.01 -48.16 -22.40
C SER A 26 -60.17 -47.95 -21.14
N ASP A 27 -59.30 -48.91 -20.78
CA ASP A 27 -58.32 -48.71 -19.70
C ASP A 27 -56.91 -48.48 -20.28
N PRO A 28 -56.34 -47.26 -20.19
CA PRO A 28 -54.96 -47.04 -20.61
C PRO A 28 -54.02 -47.92 -19.78
N GLN A 29 -52.95 -48.46 -20.39
CA GLN A 29 -51.90 -49.13 -19.63
C GLN A 29 -51.36 -48.18 -18.56
N HIS A 30 -51.79 -48.40 -17.32
CA HIS A 30 -51.35 -47.66 -16.16
C HIS A 30 -50.18 -48.44 -15.54
N SER A 31 -49.01 -47.82 -15.45
CA SER A 31 -47.97 -48.31 -14.55
C SER A 31 -48.43 -47.97 -13.14
N ASP A 32 -48.60 -48.96 -12.25
CA ASP A 32 -48.81 -48.68 -10.82
C ASP A 32 -47.81 -47.60 -10.38
N PRO A 33 -48.22 -46.58 -9.61
CA PRO A 33 -47.30 -45.51 -9.24
C PRO A 33 -46.19 -46.18 -8.42
N GLU A 34 -44.93 -45.99 -8.82
CA GLU A 34 -43.81 -46.48 -8.01
C GLU A 34 -44.01 -45.99 -6.57
N ALA A 35 -43.83 -46.88 -5.59
CA ALA A 35 -43.99 -46.52 -4.19
C ALA A 35 -43.10 -45.31 -3.89
N SER A 36 -43.70 -44.25 -3.34
CA SER A 36 -42.99 -43.02 -2.96
C SER A 36 -41.74 -43.35 -2.15
N LYS A 37 -40.57 -42.94 -2.66
CA LYS A 37 -39.30 -43.02 -1.95
C LYS A 37 -39.06 -41.68 -1.27
N ASP A 38 -39.28 -41.64 0.04
CA ASP A 38 -39.04 -40.45 0.84
C ASP A 38 -37.63 -40.49 1.45
N VAL A 39 -36.78 -39.54 1.04
CA VAL A 39 -35.48 -39.25 1.68
C VAL A 39 -35.55 -37.87 2.32
N LYS A 40 -35.45 -37.79 3.64
CA LYS A 40 -35.44 -36.53 4.40
C LYS A 40 -34.07 -36.27 4.99
N LEU A 41 -33.65 -35.01 4.95
CA LEU A 41 -32.43 -34.52 5.56
C LEU A 41 -32.78 -33.56 6.70
N ALA A 42 -32.34 -33.87 7.90
CA ALA A 42 -32.27 -32.91 9.00
C ALA A 42 -30.81 -32.49 9.19
N ILE A 43 -30.59 -31.19 9.40
CA ILE A 43 -29.26 -30.62 9.63
C ILE A 43 -29.20 -30.10 11.06
N GLY A 44 -28.23 -30.59 11.83
CA GLY A 44 -27.88 -30.07 13.14
C GLY A 44 -26.65 -29.16 13.09
N ASN A 45 -26.53 -28.27 14.07
CA ASN A 45 -25.33 -27.45 14.26
C ASN A 45 -24.15 -28.31 14.72
N ALA A 46 -22.95 -27.94 14.29
CA ALA A 46 -21.71 -28.58 14.72
C ALA A 46 -21.13 -27.92 15.98
N PRO A 47 -20.17 -28.59 16.66
CA PRO A 47 -19.38 -27.97 17.73
C PRO A 47 -18.58 -26.75 17.24
N ALA A 48 -18.18 -25.89 18.16
CA ALA A 48 -17.31 -24.76 17.85
C ALA A 48 -15.93 -25.22 17.38
N ILE A 49 -15.35 -24.49 16.42
CA ILE A 49 -14.03 -24.74 15.84
C ILE A 49 -13.08 -23.66 16.34
N ASN A 50 -11.97 -24.06 16.95
CA ASN A 50 -10.90 -23.15 17.34
C ASN A 50 -9.61 -23.54 16.63
N PHE A 51 -9.17 -22.71 15.67
CA PHE A 51 -7.96 -22.98 14.90
C PHE A 51 -6.66 -22.89 15.71
N GLY A 52 -6.69 -22.34 16.93
CA GLY A 52 -5.55 -22.29 17.85
C GLY A 52 -5.23 -23.62 18.51
N THR A 53 -6.22 -24.51 18.62
CA THR A 53 -6.07 -25.83 19.24
C THR A 53 -6.38 -26.98 18.29
N LEU A 54 -6.86 -26.67 17.08
CA LEU A 54 -7.17 -27.65 16.06
C LEU A 54 -5.90 -28.37 15.58
N THR A 55 -5.89 -29.69 15.70
CA THR A 55 -4.83 -30.56 15.18
C THR A 55 -5.31 -31.49 14.06
N ALA A 56 -6.61 -31.47 13.74
CA ALA A 56 -7.22 -32.32 12.74
C ALA A 56 -7.21 -31.67 11.33
N ASP A 57 -7.01 -32.50 10.31
CA ASP A 57 -7.03 -32.09 8.89
C ASP A 57 -8.45 -31.80 8.37
N SER A 58 -9.48 -32.06 9.17
CA SER A 58 -10.88 -31.81 8.84
C SER A 58 -11.66 -31.23 10.02
N VAL A 59 -12.64 -30.40 9.72
CA VAL A 59 -13.55 -29.78 10.72
C VAL A 59 -15.00 -30.10 10.39
N GLN A 60 -15.82 -30.31 11.42
CA GLN A 60 -17.24 -30.58 11.25
C GLN A 60 -17.99 -29.25 11.16
N LEU A 61 -18.69 -29.00 10.06
CA LEU A 61 -19.45 -27.76 9.88
C LEU A 61 -20.93 -27.92 10.21
N PHE A 62 -21.47 -29.13 10.02
CA PHE A 62 -22.84 -29.48 10.35
C PHE A 62 -22.96 -30.98 10.63
N VAL A 63 -24.07 -31.39 11.24
CA VAL A 63 -24.36 -32.80 11.55
C VAL A 63 -25.56 -33.25 10.71
N PRO A 64 -25.36 -33.97 9.60
CA PRO A 64 -26.46 -34.45 8.78
C PRO A 64 -27.13 -35.67 9.42
N LYS A 65 -28.46 -35.71 9.35
CA LYS A 65 -29.27 -36.88 9.70
C LYS A 65 -30.23 -37.18 8.55
N VAL A 66 -29.93 -38.25 7.82
CA VAL A 66 -30.76 -38.74 6.72
C VAL A 66 -31.75 -39.78 7.25
N THR A 67 -33.02 -39.64 6.92
CA THR A 67 -34.03 -40.68 7.15
C THR A 67 -34.64 -41.09 5.82
N THR A 68 -34.69 -42.41 5.57
CA THR A 68 -35.24 -42.98 4.35
C THR A 68 -36.40 -43.92 4.67
N THR A 69 -37.36 -44.02 3.74
CA THR A 69 -38.43 -45.01 3.81
C THR A 69 -38.35 -45.89 2.57
N ASN A 70 -38.28 -47.21 2.75
CA ASN A 70 -38.27 -48.20 1.66
C ASN A 70 -37.12 -48.06 0.62
N THR A 71 -36.03 -47.38 0.97
CA THR A 71 -34.80 -47.30 0.14
C THR A 71 -33.56 -47.08 1.03
N THR A 72 -32.38 -47.43 0.51
CA THR A 72 -31.09 -46.90 0.99
C THR A 72 -30.72 -45.69 0.15
N ALA A 73 -29.89 -44.79 0.68
CA ALA A 73 -29.36 -43.67 -0.10
C ALA A 73 -27.92 -43.38 0.35
N SER A 74 -27.00 -43.22 -0.62
CA SER A 74 -25.72 -42.57 -0.35
C SER A 74 -25.92 -41.06 -0.46
N SER A 75 -25.28 -40.29 0.42
CA SER A 75 -25.43 -38.83 0.44
C SER A 75 -24.07 -38.16 0.31
N TYR A 76 -23.98 -37.11 -0.50
CA TYR A 76 -22.86 -36.19 -0.45
C TYR A 76 -23.38 -34.77 -0.29
N TYR A 77 -22.56 -33.87 0.25
CA TYR A 77 -22.99 -32.55 0.64
C TYR A 77 -22.10 -31.46 0.06
N THR A 78 -22.72 -30.37 -0.35
CA THR A 78 -22.04 -29.09 -0.55
C THR A 78 -22.54 -28.11 0.49
N VAL A 79 -21.64 -27.34 1.06
CA VAL A 79 -21.96 -26.31 2.05
C VAL A 79 -21.47 -24.96 1.55
N ALA A 80 -22.40 -24.00 1.44
CA ALA A 80 -22.07 -22.63 1.16
C ALA A 80 -21.87 -21.88 2.49
N VAL A 81 -20.66 -21.37 2.69
CA VAL A 81 -20.27 -20.53 3.80
C VAL A 81 -20.66 -19.10 3.46
N ASN A 82 -21.53 -18.48 4.25
CA ASN A 82 -22.08 -17.15 3.96
C ASN A 82 -21.62 -16.13 5.01
N ASP A 83 -21.24 -14.94 4.56
CA ASP A 83 -20.95 -13.74 5.37
C ASP A 83 -22.21 -12.94 5.77
N GLY A 84 -23.39 -13.39 5.32
CA GLY A 84 -24.66 -12.65 5.41
C GLY A 84 -25.14 -12.15 4.05
N GLU A 85 -24.26 -12.08 3.06
CA GLU A 85 -24.55 -11.77 1.66
C GLU A 85 -24.33 -13.02 0.80
N LYS A 86 -25.42 -13.68 0.42
CA LYS A 86 -25.37 -14.94 -0.35
C LYS A 86 -24.61 -14.85 -1.69
N ALA A 87 -24.38 -13.64 -2.20
CA ALA A 87 -23.63 -13.41 -3.44
C ALA A 87 -22.13 -13.72 -3.29
N ASN A 88 -21.57 -13.59 -2.08
CA ASN A 88 -20.15 -13.81 -1.81
C ASN A 88 -19.84 -15.24 -1.35
N ALA A 89 -20.87 -16.07 -1.20
CA ALA A 89 -20.77 -17.36 -0.53
C ALA A 89 -19.74 -18.30 -1.17
N ILE A 90 -18.89 -18.89 -0.33
CA ILE A 90 -17.88 -19.86 -0.77
C ILE A 90 -18.43 -21.26 -0.55
N THR A 91 -18.51 -22.05 -1.63
CA THR A 91 -19.03 -23.43 -1.58
C THR A 91 -17.90 -24.43 -1.38
N LEU A 92 -18.00 -25.24 -0.33
CA LEU A 92 -17.08 -26.31 0.02
C LEU A 92 -17.73 -27.68 -0.14
N GLN A 93 -16.92 -28.70 -0.40
CA GLN A 93 -17.36 -30.09 -0.43
C GLN A 93 -17.27 -30.69 0.97
N ALA A 94 -18.36 -31.29 1.45
CA ALA A 94 -18.42 -31.96 2.73
C ALA A 94 -18.68 -33.46 2.56
N ASN A 95 -18.02 -34.27 3.39
CA ASN A 95 -18.23 -35.72 3.40
C ASN A 95 -19.56 -36.11 4.07
N GLU A 96 -19.85 -37.41 4.13
CA GLU A 96 -21.10 -37.96 4.68
C GLU A 96 -21.41 -37.55 6.12
N GLN A 97 -20.41 -37.14 6.90
CA GLN A 97 -20.55 -36.71 8.30
C GLN A 97 -20.59 -35.17 8.45
N GLY A 98 -20.57 -34.43 7.35
CA GLY A 98 -20.54 -32.96 7.33
C GLY A 98 -19.17 -32.37 7.66
N LEU A 99 -18.09 -33.12 7.44
CA LEU A 99 -16.71 -32.65 7.59
C LEU A 99 -16.18 -32.05 6.29
N VAL A 100 -15.41 -30.98 6.40
CA VAL A 100 -14.64 -30.35 5.31
C VAL A 100 -13.17 -30.30 5.67
N ALA A 101 -12.28 -30.13 4.69
CA ALA A 101 -10.86 -29.91 4.95
C ALA A 101 -10.66 -28.63 5.78
N SER A 102 -9.85 -28.72 6.83
CA SER A 102 -9.63 -27.59 7.76
C SER A 102 -8.95 -26.40 7.06
N THR A 103 -8.05 -26.67 6.11
CA THR A 103 -7.38 -25.67 5.28
C THR A 103 -8.35 -24.92 4.38
N GLU A 104 -9.22 -25.65 3.66
CA GLU A 104 -10.22 -25.03 2.77
C GLU A 104 -11.22 -24.17 3.56
N PHE A 105 -11.68 -24.66 4.71
CA PHE A 105 -12.57 -23.87 5.57
C PHE A 105 -11.86 -22.64 6.14
N LYS A 106 -10.61 -22.76 6.59
CA LYS A 106 -9.82 -21.63 7.05
C LYS A 106 -9.70 -20.56 5.97
N THR A 107 -9.30 -20.94 4.76
CA THR A 107 -9.20 -20.03 3.61
C THR A 107 -10.54 -19.38 3.29
N ALA A 108 -11.65 -20.12 3.33
CA ALA A 108 -12.98 -19.57 3.11
C ALA A 108 -13.35 -18.51 4.14
N ILE A 109 -13.10 -18.76 5.43
CA ILE A 109 -13.36 -17.78 6.48
C ILE A 109 -12.44 -16.56 6.31
N GLU A 110 -11.14 -16.73 6.13
CA GLU A 110 -10.21 -15.60 5.95
C GLU A 110 -10.58 -14.74 4.74
N THR A 111 -11.08 -15.36 3.65
CA THR A 111 -11.53 -14.63 2.46
C THR A 111 -12.79 -13.82 2.71
N LEU A 112 -13.79 -14.41 3.39
CA LEU A 112 -15.09 -13.77 3.63
C LEU A 112 -15.05 -12.72 4.74
N TYR A 113 -14.19 -12.95 5.72
CA TYR A 113 -14.28 -12.30 7.02
C TYR A 113 -12.98 -11.61 7.46
N GLY A 114 -11.89 -11.77 6.72
CA GLY A 114 -10.55 -11.29 7.07
C GLY A 114 -9.88 -12.13 8.17
N LYS A 115 -8.64 -11.77 8.49
CA LYS A 115 -7.76 -12.57 9.38
C LYS A 115 -7.86 -12.22 10.87
N ARG A 116 -8.73 -11.29 11.26
CA ARG A 116 -8.85 -10.83 12.65
C ARG A 116 -9.22 -11.99 13.59
N PRO A 117 -8.49 -12.16 14.72
CA PRO A 117 -8.72 -13.24 15.68
C PRO A 117 -9.89 -12.90 16.61
N CYS A 118 -11.11 -13.04 16.09
CA CYS A 118 -12.34 -12.90 16.87
C CYS A 118 -13.25 -14.12 16.66
N ASP A 119 -14.10 -14.39 17.64
CA ASP A 119 -15.14 -15.41 17.53
C ASP A 119 -16.20 -14.97 16.53
N ARG A 120 -16.54 -15.85 15.60
CA ARG A 120 -17.52 -15.59 14.54
C ARG A 120 -18.58 -16.67 14.52
N SER A 121 -19.83 -16.24 14.36
CA SER A 121 -20.96 -17.12 14.09
C SER A 121 -21.21 -17.12 12.59
N VAL A 122 -21.00 -18.27 11.95
CA VAL A 122 -20.98 -18.40 10.49
C VAL A 122 -22.21 -19.15 10.03
N ALA A 123 -22.97 -18.54 9.12
CA ALA A 123 -24.16 -19.14 8.54
C ALA A 123 -23.80 -20.08 7.39
N LEU A 124 -24.42 -21.26 7.38
CA LEU A 124 -24.17 -22.32 6.41
C LEU A 124 -25.45 -22.67 5.68
N ASP A 125 -25.43 -22.65 4.34
CA ASP A 125 -26.47 -23.23 3.51
C ASP A 125 -26.01 -24.60 3.01
N VAL A 126 -26.67 -25.67 3.45
CA VAL A 126 -26.29 -27.06 3.15
C VAL A 126 -27.19 -27.62 2.06
N ARG A 127 -26.59 -28.19 1.03
CA ARG A 127 -27.28 -28.99 0.00
C ARG A 127 -26.81 -30.44 0.12
N GLY A 128 -27.73 -31.35 0.41
CA GLY A 128 -27.49 -32.79 0.41
C GLY A 128 -28.09 -33.43 -0.84
N PHE A 129 -27.29 -34.22 -1.53
CA PHE A 129 -27.70 -34.98 -2.70
C PHE A 129 -27.75 -36.45 -2.31
N ALA A 130 -28.95 -37.03 -2.30
CA ALA A 130 -29.16 -38.42 -1.95
C ALA A 130 -29.39 -39.25 -3.22
N ALA A 131 -28.51 -40.20 -3.51
CA ALA A 131 -28.65 -41.12 -4.63
C ALA A 131 -29.26 -42.44 -4.17
N THR A 132 -30.35 -42.86 -4.80
CA THR A 132 -31.00 -44.17 -4.56
C THR A 132 -30.40 -45.25 -5.48
N PRO A 133 -30.56 -46.56 -5.17
CA PRO A 133 -29.97 -47.66 -5.96
C PRO A 133 -30.40 -47.72 -7.44
N ASP A 134 -31.54 -47.13 -7.75
CA ASP A 134 -32.13 -46.99 -9.09
C ASP A 134 -31.66 -45.74 -9.85
N GLY A 135 -30.73 -44.97 -9.28
CA GLY A 135 -30.10 -43.83 -9.96
C GLY A 135 -30.84 -42.49 -9.81
N VAL A 136 -31.88 -42.42 -8.99
CA VAL A 136 -32.59 -41.15 -8.69
C VAL A 136 -31.77 -40.34 -7.69
N THR A 137 -31.54 -39.05 -8.00
CA THR A 137 -30.88 -38.10 -7.08
C THR A 137 -31.91 -37.13 -6.51
N ILE A 138 -32.05 -37.12 -5.19
CA ILE A 138 -32.95 -36.22 -4.46
C ILE A 138 -32.11 -35.11 -3.81
N LEU A 139 -32.44 -33.85 -4.13
CA LEU A 139 -31.83 -32.67 -3.51
C LEU A 139 -32.64 -32.28 -2.27
N ASN A 140 -31.96 -32.28 -1.11
CA ASN A 140 -32.47 -31.71 0.12
C ASN A 140 -31.63 -30.50 0.53
N THR A 141 -32.28 -29.47 1.06
CA THR A 141 -31.60 -28.26 1.55
C THR A 141 -31.83 -28.08 3.04
N GLY A 142 -30.84 -27.56 3.75
CA GLY A 142 -30.95 -27.16 5.14
C GLY A 142 -30.00 -26.01 5.46
N SER A 143 -30.08 -25.52 6.69
CA SER A 143 -29.21 -24.47 7.19
C SER A 143 -28.60 -24.88 8.51
N ALA A 144 -27.39 -24.40 8.78
CA ALA A 144 -26.71 -24.56 10.07
C ALA A 144 -25.98 -23.28 10.45
N THR A 145 -25.51 -23.26 11.69
CA THR A 145 -24.56 -22.25 12.16
C THR A 145 -23.38 -22.97 12.80
N VAL A 146 -22.18 -22.49 12.52
CA VAL A 146 -20.95 -22.95 13.18
C VAL A 146 -20.23 -21.75 13.79
N ASN A 147 -19.78 -21.91 15.04
CA ASN A 147 -18.94 -20.91 15.68
C ASN A 147 -17.48 -21.21 15.38
N VAL A 148 -16.73 -20.23 14.89
CA VAL A 148 -15.32 -20.38 14.52
C VAL A 148 -14.47 -19.28 15.15
N THR A 149 -13.31 -19.67 15.65
CA THR A 149 -12.25 -18.77 16.13
C THR A 149 -11.01 -18.97 15.26
N ILE A 150 -10.62 -17.94 14.51
CA ILE A 150 -9.32 -17.88 13.84
C ILE A 150 -8.27 -17.42 14.86
N VAL A 151 -7.04 -17.93 14.72
CA VAL A 151 -5.90 -17.45 15.50
C VAL A 151 -4.95 -16.68 14.58
N ALA A 152 -4.62 -15.48 15.03
CA ALA A 152 -3.60 -14.61 14.49
C ALA A 152 -2.90 -13.94 15.68
N PRO A 153 -1.65 -13.48 15.51
CA PRO A 153 -0.98 -12.68 16.52
C PRO A 153 -1.78 -11.42 16.86
N PHE A 154 -1.58 -10.87 18.06
CA PHE A 154 -2.12 -9.55 18.38
C PHE A 154 -1.47 -8.50 17.48
N ILE A 155 -2.31 -7.78 16.74
CA ILE A 155 -1.91 -6.59 15.99
C ILE A 155 -2.71 -5.41 16.53
N ASP A 156 -2.00 -4.38 16.95
CA ASP A 156 -2.55 -3.11 17.42
C ASP A 156 -2.78 -2.15 16.25
N GLU A 157 -3.61 -1.13 16.46
CA GLU A 157 -3.97 -0.15 15.43
C GLU A 157 -2.83 0.86 15.14
N ALA A 158 -1.83 0.96 16.03
CA ALA A 158 -0.62 1.76 15.80
C ALA A 158 0.57 1.26 16.62
N TYR A 159 1.78 1.62 16.18
CA TYR A 159 3.05 1.29 16.82
C TYR A 159 3.97 2.51 16.85
N TYR A 160 4.88 2.54 17.82
CA TYR A 160 5.80 3.65 18.06
C TYR A 160 7.22 3.13 18.28
N LEU A 161 8.20 3.75 17.63
CA LEU A 161 9.62 3.49 17.83
C LEU A 161 10.12 4.31 19.01
N VAL A 162 10.84 3.67 19.92
CA VAL A 162 11.57 4.28 21.03
C VAL A 162 13.03 3.89 20.93
N GLY A 163 13.92 4.75 21.40
CA GLY A 163 15.36 4.46 21.38
C GLY A 163 16.26 5.65 21.68
N ASP A 164 17.57 5.38 21.72
CA ASP A 164 18.59 6.37 22.11
C ASP A 164 18.69 7.57 21.16
N MET A 165 18.16 7.43 19.94
CA MET A 165 18.27 8.44 18.88
C MET A 165 17.32 9.63 19.03
N PHE A 166 16.29 9.50 19.86
CA PHE A 166 15.31 10.56 20.07
C PHE A 166 15.54 11.30 21.39
N THR A 167 15.20 12.59 21.42
CA THR A 167 15.12 13.36 22.67
C THR A 167 14.08 12.71 23.58
N ASP A 168 14.44 12.41 24.83
CA ASP A 168 13.62 11.62 25.77
C ASP A 168 13.16 10.26 25.17
N GLY A 169 13.99 9.67 24.30
CA GLY A 169 13.57 8.60 23.39
C GLY A 169 13.17 7.27 24.03
N TRP A 170 13.38 7.07 25.32
CA TRP A 170 12.88 5.93 26.10
C TRP A 170 11.65 6.29 26.95
N SER A 171 10.89 7.30 26.53
CA SER A 171 9.64 7.71 27.16
C SER A 171 8.50 7.83 26.14
N LYS A 172 7.29 8.06 26.64
CA LYS A 172 6.11 8.32 25.81
C LYS A 172 6.29 9.59 24.96
N GLU A 173 6.91 10.61 25.51
CA GLU A 173 7.12 11.91 24.88
C GLU A 173 8.15 11.85 23.74
N GLY A 174 9.16 10.98 23.85
CA GLY A 174 10.17 10.79 22.81
C GLY A 174 9.79 9.78 21.72
N ALA A 175 8.74 8.98 21.92
CA ALA A 175 8.35 7.93 21.00
C ALA A 175 7.86 8.49 19.66
N GLN A 176 8.31 7.89 18.55
CA GLN A 176 7.96 8.31 17.19
C GLN A 176 7.01 7.30 16.55
N ALA A 177 5.90 7.76 15.99
CA ALA A 177 4.89 6.87 15.40
C ALA A 177 5.38 6.25 14.09
N PHE A 178 5.05 4.97 13.88
CA PHE A 178 5.11 4.36 12.56
C PHE A 178 3.87 4.76 11.74
N THR A 179 4.04 4.80 10.42
CA THR A 179 2.96 4.92 9.42
C THR A 179 2.48 3.52 9.04
N HIS A 180 1.17 3.29 9.09
CA HIS A 180 0.54 2.07 8.57
C HIS A 180 0.61 2.05 7.05
N LEU A 181 1.10 0.95 6.46
CA LEU A 181 1.22 0.77 5.03
C LEU A 181 -0.02 0.05 4.48
N GLY A 182 -0.73 0.71 3.57
CA GLY A 182 -1.93 0.18 2.91
C GLY A 182 -3.24 0.60 3.58
N ASP A 183 -4.32 0.55 2.81
CA ASP A 183 -5.66 0.93 3.29
C ASP A 183 -6.34 -0.20 4.07
N GLY A 184 -7.32 0.12 4.92
CA GLY A 184 -8.12 -0.89 5.62
C GLY A 184 -7.55 -1.29 6.98
N ASN A 185 -7.82 -2.51 7.43
CA ASN A 185 -7.48 -2.93 8.79
C ASN A 185 -6.10 -3.60 8.88
N VAL A 186 -5.53 -3.56 10.09
CA VAL A 186 -4.16 -4.03 10.39
C VAL A 186 -3.93 -5.55 10.24
N TYR A 187 -4.98 -6.35 10.07
CA TYR A 187 -4.82 -7.80 9.82
C TYR A 187 -4.76 -8.13 8.33
N ASP A 188 -5.35 -7.29 7.49
CA ASP A 188 -5.27 -7.43 6.04
C ASP A 188 -4.00 -6.75 5.51
N ASN A 189 -3.62 -5.61 6.11
CA ASN A 189 -2.38 -4.89 5.83
C ASN A 189 -1.55 -4.75 7.12
N PRO A 190 -0.72 -5.73 7.47
CA PRO A 190 -0.05 -5.78 8.77
C PRO A 190 1.29 -5.03 8.84
N GLU A 191 1.60 -4.21 7.83
CA GLU A 191 2.90 -3.57 7.68
C GLU A 191 2.88 -2.12 8.15
N PHE A 192 3.91 -1.73 8.89
CA PHE A 192 4.10 -0.35 9.36
C PHE A 192 5.54 0.08 9.10
N GLN A 193 5.75 1.37 8.84
CA GLN A 193 7.05 1.91 8.48
C GLN A 193 7.37 3.22 9.17
N ILE A 194 8.64 3.44 9.49
CA ILE A 194 9.15 4.72 9.96
C ILE A 194 10.51 5.00 9.34
N VAL A 195 10.77 6.28 9.03
CA VAL A 195 12.11 6.78 8.71
C VAL A 195 12.62 7.63 9.88
N PHE A 196 13.83 7.37 10.34
CA PHE A 196 14.43 8.07 11.48
C PHE A 196 15.94 8.19 11.32
N LYS A 197 16.54 9.10 12.10
CA LYS A 197 17.98 9.32 12.11
C LYS A 197 18.58 8.83 13.42
N THR A 198 19.61 8.01 13.35
CA THR A 198 20.52 7.75 14.48
C THR A 198 21.57 8.86 14.56
N THR A 199 21.73 9.46 15.73
CA THR A 199 22.60 10.62 15.98
C THR A 199 24.01 10.22 16.41
N SER A 200 24.25 8.95 16.71
CA SER A 200 25.55 8.39 17.08
C SER A 200 25.59 6.88 16.77
N ASP A 201 26.79 6.31 16.69
CA ASP A 201 26.98 4.86 16.55
C ASP A 201 26.44 4.12 17.78
N ASN A 202 25.99 2.87 17.59
CA ASN A 202 25.50 1.95 18.64
C ASN A 202 24.27 2.45 19.41
N GLN A 203 23.24 2.89 18.71
CA GLN A 203 21.97 3.31 19.32
C GLN A 203 20.94 2.18 19.37
N TYR A 204 20.28 2.04 20.51
CA TYR A 204 19.33 0.97 20.79
C TYR A 204 17.89 1.39 20.52
N TRP A 205 17.03 0.40 20.22
CA TRP A 205 15.62 0.62 19.93
C TRP A 205 14.69 -0.48 20.48
N LYS A 206 13.44 -0.10 20.74
CA LYS A 206 12.30 -0.99 20.98
C LYS A 206 11.04 -0.42 20.30
N ILE A 207 9.98 -1.21 20.24
CA ILE A 207 8.70 -0.81 19.64
C ILE A 207 7.61 -0.90 20.71
N ILE A 208 6.77 0.13 20.79
CA ILE A 208 5.67 0.25 21.74
C ILE A 208 4.35 0.16 20.95
N PRO A 209 3.46 -0.81 21.23
CA PRO A 209 2.13 -0.82 20.64
C PRO A 209 1.27 0.30 21.24
N LYS A 210 0.24 0.75 20.50
CA LYS A 210 -0.68 1.82 20.95
C LYS A 210 -1.30 1.55 22.32
N THR A 211 -1.68 0.30 22.60
CA THR A 211 -2.23 -0.14 23.89
C THR A 211 -1.30 0.22 25.05
N ASN A 212 0.01 0.03 24.87
CA ASN A 212 1.02 0.43 25.86
C ASN A 212 1.21 1.95 25.88
N TYR A 213 1.29 2.58 24.71
CA TYR A 213 1.46 4.03 24.59
C TYR A 213 0.36 4.80 25.34
N GLU A 214 -0.89 4.33 25.26
CA GLU A 214 -2.06 4.92 25.93
C GLU A 214 -2.25 4.44 27.38
N GLY A 215 -1.55 3.37 27.78
CA GLY A 215 -1.66 2.73 29.09
C GLY A 215 -0.33 2.65 29.83
N ASP A 216 0.01 1.45 30.30
CA ASP A 216 1.32 1.17 30.89
C ASP A 216 2.37 0.99 29.78
N PHE A 217 3.22 2.00 29.64
CA PHE A 217 4.18 2.13 28.56
C PHE A 217 5.11 0.92 28.41
N TRP A 218 5.51 0.31 29.53
CA TRP A 218 6.46 -0.81 29.56
C TRP A 218 5.81 -2.16 29.87
N ALA A 219 4.48 -2.27 29.77
CA ALA A 219 3.80 -3.54 29.98
C ALA A 219 4.35 -4.62 29.03
N GLU A 220 4.80 -5.74 29.59
CA GLU A 220 5.18 -6.93 28.84
C GLU A 220 3.98 -7.90 28.71
N GLY A 221 4.09 -8.89 27.82
CA GLY A 221 3.06 -9.89 27.56
C GLY A 221 2.58 -9.85 26.11
N GLU A 222 1.57 -10.65 25.78
CA GLU A 222 1.12 -10.86 24.39
C GLU A 222 0.83 -9.56 23.61
N LYS A 223 0.34 -8.52 24.32
CA LYS A 223 0.01 -7.20 23.75
C LYS A 223 1.03 -6.10 24.11
N GLY A 224 2.13 -6.49 24.73
CA GLY A 224 3.08 -5.60 25.36
C GLY A 224 4.16 -5.07 24.44
N VAL A 225 5.18 -4.45 25.04
CA VAL A 225 6.38 -3.96 24.36
C VAL A 225 6.97 -5.03 23.43
N VAL A 226 7.45 -4.59 22.28
CA VAL A 226 8.00 -5.43 21.22
C VAL A 226 9.49 -5.11 21.05
N GLY A 227 10.30 -6.14 20.88
CA GLY A 227 11.73 -6.01 20.65
C GLY A 227 12.32 -7.26 20.03
N VAL A 228 13.62 -7.46 20.21
CA VAL A 228 14.37 -8.63 19.73
C VAL A 228 14.64 -9.63 20.86
N VAL A 229 15.07 -10.83 20.52
CA VAL A 229 15.40 -11.88 21.52
C VAL A 229 16.75 -11.59 22.19
N THR A 230 17.74 -11.18 21.41
CA THR A 230 19.11 -10.91 21.88
C THR A 230 19.28 -9.42 22.10
N ASP A 231 19.71 -9.02 23.29
CA ASP A 231 19.97 -7.61 23.57
C ASP A 231 21.14 -7.10 22.72
N GLY A 232 20.91 -5.98 22.03
CA GLY A 232 21.86 -5.38 21.11
C GLY A 232 22.01 -6.11 19.78
N ASP A 233 21.00 -6.88 19.34
CA ASP A 233 20.99 -7.50 18.00
C ASP A 233 21.15 -6.42 16.91
N VAL A 234 22.06 -6.67 15.97
CA VAL A 234 22.46 -5.76 14.89
C VAL A 234 21.97 -6.19 13.52
N ALA A 235 21.18 -7.26 13.46
CA ALA A 235 20.65 -7.75 12.19
C ALA A 235 19.79 -6.67 11.52
N ALA A 236 20.02 -6.47 10.21
CA ALA A 236 19.21 -5.56 9.40
C ALA A 236 17.79 -6.12 9.16
N GLU A 237 17.56 -7.40 9.41
CA GLU A 237 16.23 -8.01 9.37
C GLU A 237 16.17 -9.16 10.36
N GLY A 238 14.98 -9.42 10.91
CA GLY A 238 14.82 -10.47 11.89
C GLY A 238 13.42 -10.57 12.46
N ASN A 239 13.30 -11.42 13.49
CA ASN A 239 12.04 -11.65 14.18
C ASN A 239 11.93 -10.76 15.43
N LEU A 240 10.71 -10.33 15.69
CA LEU A 240 10.28 -9.61 16.87
C LEU A 240 9.71 -10.58 17.92
N THR A 241 9.73 -10.17 19.18
CA THR A 241 9.15 -10.92 20.31
C THR A 241 8.51 -9.96 21.31
N THR A 242 7.49 -10.43 22.02
CA THR A 242 6.92 -9.82 23.23
C THR A 242 7.24 -10.60 24.50
N ASN A 243 7.90 -11.77 24.37
CA ASN A 243 8.35 -12.57 25.49
C ASN A 243 9.74 -12.10 25.93
N GLN A 244 9.82 -11.37 27.05
CA GLN A 244 11.04 -10.76 27.58
C GLN A 244 11.84 -9.95 26.54
N PRO A 245 11.19 -9.00 25.84
CA PRO A 245 11.77 -8.32 24.70
C PRO A 245 13.01 -7.52 25.09
N LYS A 246 14.08 -7.69 24.31
CA LYS A 246 15.33 -6.95 24.42
C LYS A 246 15.42 -5.87 23.36
N ALA A 247 16.36 -4.94 23.52
CA ALA A 247 16.51 -3.84 22.59
C ALA A 247 17.35 -4.28 21.39
N GLY A 248 16.93 -3.90 20.18
CA GLY A 248 17.80 -4.02 19.00
C GLY A 248 18.82 -2.88 18.99
N LYS A 249 19.85 -2.96 18.15
CA LYS A 249 20.92 -1.95 18.06
C LYS A 249 21.27 -1.65 16.61
N ILE A 250 21.42 -0.38 16.30
CA ILE A 250 21.93 0.11 15.02
C ILE A 250 23.37 0.57 15.24
N GLU A 251 24.32 -0.06 14.55
CA GLU A 251 25.75 0.15 14.81
C GLU A 251 26.28 1.47 14.27
N LYS A 252 25.68 1.98 13.19
CA LYS A 252 26.16 3.16 12.47
C LYS A 252 25.14 4.28 12.49
N ALA A 253 25.62 5.48 12.84
CA ALA A 253 24.84 6.70 12.71
C ALA A 253 24.42 6.91 11.24
N GLY A 254 23.20 7.38 11.01
CA GLY A 254 22.65 7.57 9.66
C GLY A 254 21.14 7.69 9.64
N TYR A 255 20.58 7.85 8.44
CA TYR A 255 19.14 7.71 8.23
C TYR A 255 18.81 6.25 7.99
N HIS A 256 17.69 5.82 8.55
CA HIS A 256 17.25 4.43 8.55
C HIS A 256 15.76 4.37 8.26
N ARG A 257 15.34 3.39 7.48
CA ARG A 257 13.95 3.01 7.32
C ARG A 257 13.71 1.70 8.03
N MET A 258 12.83 1.68 9.03
CA MET A 258 12.38 0.45 9.66
C MET A 258 10.97 0.12 9.19
N THR A 259 10.80 -1.09 8.67
CA THR A 259 9.49 -1.68 8.35
C THR A 259 9.25 -2.85 9.28
N ILE A 260 8.07 -2.93 9.88
CA ILE A 260 7.63 -4.03 10.73
C ILE A 260 6.40 -4.70 10.11
N ASN A 261 6.33 -6.03 10.18
CA ASN A 261 5.17 -6.81 9.77
C ASN A 261 4.64 -7.56 10.99
N MET A 262 3.47 -7.16 11.48
CA MET A 262 2.93 -7.65 12.75
C MET A 262 2.11 -8.94 12.60
N MET A 263 1.86 -9.40 11.37
CA MET A 263 1.34 -10.74 11.13
C MET A 263 2.45 -11.79 11.23
N ASN A 264 3.64 -11.45 10.72
CA ASN A 264 4.81 -12.32 10.78
C ASN A 264 5.69 -12.08 12.01
N TYR A 265 5.43 -11.01 12.77
CA TYR A 265 6.28 -10.53 13.85
C TYR A 265 7.74 -10.40 13.38
N SER A 266 7.95 -9.66 12.30
CA SER A 266 9.28 -9.44 11.71
C SER A 266 9.59 -7.96 11.53
N TYR A 267 10.86 -7.63 11.44
CA TYR A 267 11.33 -6.28 11.11
C TYR A 267 12.39 -6.32 10.01
N LYS A 268 12.53 -5.20 9.29
CA LYS A 268 13.60 -4.89 8.35
C LYS A 268 14.04 -3.45 8.55
N ILE A 269 15.34 -3.21 8.64
CA ILE A 269 16.00 -1.91 8.74
C ILE A 269 16.84 -1.75 7.49
N GLU A 270 16.66 -0.63 6.80
CA GLU A 270 17.41 -0.27 5.61
C GLU A 270 18.14 1.04 5.86
N ASP A 271 19.47 1.01 5.74
CA ASP A 271 20.28 2.22 5.77
C ASP A 271 19.91 3.09 4.55
N LEU A 272 19.51 4.33 4.81
CA LEU A 272 19.23 5.32 3.79
C LEU A 272 20.45 6.19 3.61
N ASN A 273 21.03 6.13 2.41
CA ASN A 273 22.12 7.01 2.00
C ASN A 273 21.60 7.99 0.97
N PHE A 274 21.18 9.16 1.43
CA PHE A 274 20.71 10.24 0.58
C PHE A 274 21.89 10.92 -0.11
N ALA A 275 21.82 11.10 -1.42
CA ALA A 275 22.86 11.81 -2.17
C ALA A 275 22.81 13.32 -1.83
N GLU A 276 23.86 14.06 -2.18
CA GLU A 276 23.84 15.52 -2.06
C GLU A 276 22.86 16.16 -3.07
N TYR A 277 22.66 15.49 -4.22
CA TYR A 277 21.79 15.96 -5.28
C TYR A 277 20.86 14.86 -5.77
N ILE A 278 19.63 15.26 -6.08
CA ILE A 278 18.75 14.57 -7.02
C ILE A 278 18.45 15.51 -8.18
N TYR A 279 17.71 15.05 -9.18
CA TYR A 279 17.49 15.82 -10.40
C TYR A 279 16.03 15.81 -10.80
N GLU A 280 15.47 16.97 -11.12
CA GLU A 280 14.23 17.13 -11.86
C GLU A 280 14.52 17.03 -13.37
N ILE A 281 13.58 16.48 -14.13
CA ILE A 281 13.63 16.44 -15.60
C ILE A 281 12.22 16.28 -16.17
N GLY A 282 11.88 17.06 -17.20
CA GLY A 282 10.56 16.97 -17.81
C GLY A 282 10.42 17.63 -19.18
N ASN A 283 9.17 17.91 -19.52
CA ASN A 283 8.72 18.46 -20.80
C ASN A 283 9.31 19.85 -21.09
N GLU A 284 9.58 20.66 -20.07
CA GLU A 284 10.19 22.00 -20.18
C GLU A 284 11.51 21.96 -20.95
N SER A 285 12.25 20.85 -20.84
CA SER A 285 13.52 20.62 -21.51
C SER A 285 13.43 19.55 -22.60
N SER A 286 12.23 19.11 -22.98
CA SER A 286 12.01 17.93 -23.84
C SER A 286 12.75 16.69 -23.33
N TRP A 287 12.79 16.50 -22.01
CA TRP A 287 13.45 15.39 -21.33
C TRP A 287 14.96 15.31 -21.62
N ALA A 288 15.60 16.45 -21.86
CA ALA A 288 17.02 16.52 -22.23
C ALA A 288 17.92 17.05 -21.12
N THR A 289 17.40 17.85 -20.18
CA THR A 289 18.20 18.51 -19.15
C THR A 289 17.80 18.03 -17.77
N SER A 290 18.76 17.51 -17.01
CA SER A 290 18.56 17.15 -15.60
C SER A 290 18.93 18.34 -14.71
N ASN A 291 17.93 18.87 -14.01
CA ASN A 291 18.00 20.04 -13.15
C ASN A 291 18.27 19.64 -11.70
N PRO A 292 19.41 20.00 -11.08
CA PRO A 292 19.76 19.54 -9.74
C PRO A 292 18.89 20.17 -8.64
N LEU A 293 18.44 19.36 -7.70
CA LEU A 293 17.92 19.80 -6.41
C LEU A 293 18.96 19.44 -5.35
N TRP A 294 19.23 20.35 -4.42
CA TRP A 294 20.27 20.20 -3.42
C TRP A 294 19.72 19.76 -2.06
N GLY A 295 20.38 18.80 -1.43
CA GLY A 295 20.07 18.26 -0.11
C GLY A 295 21.32 18.12 0.75
N GLY A 296 22.04 19.22 1.02
CA GLY A 296 23.34 19.17 1.71
C GLY A 296 23.31 18.76 3.18
N ASN A 297 22.13 18.54 3.76
CA ASN A 297 21.98 17.94 5.08
C ASN A 297 22.02 16.41 5.05
N PHE A 298 22.01 15.80 3.85
CA PHE A 298 21.95 14.35 3.64
C PHE A 298 20.79 13.70 4.41
N ASP A 299 19.66 14.41 4.48
CA ASP A 299 18.45 14.04 5.22
C ASP A 299 17.29 13.60 4.33
N GLY A 300 17.55 13.46 3.03
CA GLY A 300 16.55 13.10 2.04
C GLY A 300 15.66 14.25 1.63
N LYS A 301 15.93 15.46 2.12
CA LYS A 301 15.21 16.69 1.74
C LYS A 301 16.03 17.46 0.72
N TYR A 302 15.40 17.76 -0.40
CA TYR A 302 16.03 18.43 -1.52
C TYR A 302 15.21 19.63 -1.94
N GLN A 303 15.90 20.68 -2.39
CA GLN A 303 15.25 21.87 -2.92
C GLN A 303 15.93 22.37 -4.19
N GLY A 304 15.12 22.85 -5.12
CA GLY A 304 15.57 23.59 -6.29
C GLY A 304 14.48 24.51 -6.83
N TYR A 305 14.83 25.26 -7.86
CA TYR A 305 13.97 26.26 -8.49
C TYR A 305 14.09 26.15 -9.99
N TYR A 306 13.01 25.78 -10.67
CA TYR A 306 13.02 25.55 -12.11
C TYR A 306 11.71 25.96 -12.76
N TYR A 307 11.80 26.26 -14.06
CA TYR A 307 10.62 26.40 -14.89
C TYR A 307 10.07 25.03 -15.23
N LEU A 308 8.79 24.77 -14.95
CA LEU A 308 8.10 23.53 -15.30
C LEU A 308 7.00 23.82 -16.32
N ASP A 309 6.75 22.89 -17.23
CA ASP A 309 5.71 23.01 -18.27
C ASP A 309 5.21 21.63 -18.72
N GLY A 310 4.23 21.08 -18.00
CA GLY A 310 3.66 19.77 -18.27
C GLY A 310 4.29 18.66 -17.41
N GLU A 311 4.58 17.53 -18.04
CA GLU A 311 5.03 16.32 -17.37
C GLU A 311 6.50 16.42 -16.91
N PHE A 312 6.82 15.93 -15.72
CA PHE A 312 8.19 15.79 -15.23
C PHE A 312 8.35 14.63 -14.23
N LYS A 313 9.59 14.29 -13.87
CA LYS A 313 9.97 13.29 -12.85
C LYS A 313 11.18 13.75 -12.03
N PHE A 314 11.47 13.01 -10.97
CA PHE A 314 12.72 13.13 -10.22
C PHE A 314 13.62 11.91 -10.43
N LYS A 315 14.93 12.10 -10.40
CA LYS A 315 15.91 11.03 -10.57
C LYS A 315 17.03 11.10 -9.53
N PRO A 316 17.59 9.97 -9.10
CA PRO A 316 18.71 9.94 -8.16
C PRO A 316 20.02 10.43 -8.78
N ASN A 317 20.13 10.43 -10.11
CA ASN A 317 21.32 10.86 -10.84
C ASN A 317 20.95 11.52 -12.17
N ALA A 318 21.90 12.27 -12.74
CA ALA A 318 21.67 13.03 -13.96
C ALA A 318 21.61 12.15 -15.22
N ASP A 319 22.35 11.05 -15.25
CA ASP A 319 22.72 10.39 -16.51
C ASP A 319 21.90 9.14 -16.86
N ASN A 320 21.18 8.56 -15.90
CA ASN A 320 20.32 7.40 -16.13
C ASN A 320 18.93 7.57 -15.49
N TRP A 321 18.08 6.57 -15.71
CA TRP A 321 16.68 6.49 -15.27
C TRP A 321 16.48 5.47 -14.15
N ASP A 322 17.55 4.87 -13.63
CA ASP A 322 17.42 3.83 -12.63
C ASP A 322 16.91 4.45 -11.32
N LYS A 323 15.81 3.89 -10.79
CA LYS A 323 15.19 4.29 -9.52
C LYS A 323 14.70 5.74 -9.50
N ASP A 324 14.11 6.18 -10.61
CA ASP A 324 13.44 7.47 -10.66
C ASP A 324 12.15 7.48 -9.82
N TRP A 325 11.67 8.67 -9.51
CA TRP A 325 10.47 8.89 -8.71
C TRP A 325 9.46 9.70 -9.50
N GLY A 326 8.20 9.30 -9.37
CA GLY A 326 7.05 10.00 -9.94
C GLY A 326 5.88 10.00 -8.98
N GLN A 327 4.75 10.53 -9.43
CA GLN A 327 3.51 10.55 -8.66
C GLN A 327 3.04 9.13 -8.39
N ASP A 328 2.70 8.83 -7.13
CA ASP A 328 2.01 7.58 -6.78
C ASP A 328 0.65 7.54 -7.51
N PRO A 329 0.39 6.51 -8.35
CA PRO A 329 -0.86 6.42 -9.11
C PRO A 329 -2.10 6.22 -8.24
N ASN A 330 -1.93 5.78 -6.99
CA ASN A 330 -2.98 5.54 -5.99
C ASN A 330 -2.94 6.56 -4.84
N GLY A 331 -1.88 7.36 -4.77
CA GLY A 331 -1.69 8.39 -3.75
C GLY A 331 -2.32 9.73 -4.09
N GLU A 332 -2.42 10.59 -3.08
CA GLU A 332 -2.81 11.98 -3.22
C GLU A 332 -1.73 12.79 -3.98
N ALA A 333 -2.10 13.93 -4.55
CA ALA A 333 -1.16 14.82 -5.21
C ALA A 333 -0.02 15.23 -4.26
N GLY A 334 1.22 15.10 -4.69
CA GLY A 334 2.39 15.33 -3.84
C GLY A 334 3.01 14.07 -3.25
N GLN A 335 2.40 12.89 -3.42
CA GLN A 335 2.99 11.61 -3.00
C GLN A 335 3.83 10.99 -4.11
N LEU A 336 5.01 10.49 -3.73
CA LEU A 336 5.97 9.86 -4.64
C LEU A 336 5.99 8.34 -4.46
N VAL A 337 6.20 7.63 -5.57
CA VAL A 337 6.61 6.22 -5.57
C VAL A 337 7.73 6.03 -6.59
N GLN A 338 8.54 4.98 -6.41
CA GLN A 338 9.66 4.67 -7.29
C GLN A 338 9.34 3.61 -8.34
N ASP A 339 8.41 2.70 -8.04
CA ASP A 339 8.01 1.62 -8.94
C ASP A 339 6.51 1.73 -9.25
N GLY A 340 6.15 1.70 -10.54
CA GLY A 340 4.75 1.80 -10.98
C GLY A 340 4.17 3.22 -10.94
N GLU A 341 5.04 4.21 -10.80
CA GLU A 341 4.78 5.64 -10.78
C GLU A 341 4.19 6.18 -12.10
N LYS A 342 3.54 7.34 -11.99
CA LYS A 342 3.14 8.17 -13.13
C LYS A 342 4.02 9.42 -13.20
N ASN A 343 4.11 10.02 -14.38
CA ASN A 343 4.72 11.34 -14.52
C ASN A 343 3.95 12.38 -13.71
N ILE A 344 4.67 13.29 -13.07
CA ILE A 344 4.09 14.39 -12.31
C ILE A 344 3.64 15.47 -13.29
N GLN A 345 2.47 16.09 -13.06
CA GLN A 345 1.97 17.19 -13.89
C GLN A 345 2.16 18.53 -13.18
N ALA A 346 2.76 19.50 -13.87
CA ALA A 346 2.79 20.90 -13.45
C ALA A 346 2.26 21.84 -14.54
N GLY A 347 1.59 22.91 -14.12
CA GLY A 347 1.26 24.01 -15.03
C GLY A 347 2.50 24.81 -15.39
N ALA A 348 2.49 25.47 -16.54
CA ALA A 348 3.55 26.38 -16.98
C ALA A 348 3.89 27.45 -15.93
N GLY A 349 5.14 27.50 -15.47
CA GLY A 349 5.60 28.49 -14.49
C GLY A 349 6.98 28.19 -13.91
N PHE A 350 7.55 29.17 -13.20
CA PHE A 350 8.75 28.96 -12.37
C PHE A 350 8.31 28.55 -10.97
N TYR A 351 8.91 27.49 -10.42
CA TYR A 351 8.50 26.90 -9.15
C TYR A 351 9.69 26.73 -8.23
N GLN A 352 9.47 26.94 -6.93
CA GLN A 352 10.24 26.29 -5.89
C GLN A 352 9.75 24.85 -5.77
N ILE A 353 10.68 23.91 -5.85
CA ILE A 353 10.44 22.48 -5.80
C ILE A 353 11.08 21.95 -4.53
N ASN A 354 10.28 21.36 -3.65
CA ASN A 354 10.77 20.67 -2.46
C ASN A 354 10.46 19.18 -2.60
N VAL A 355 11.43 18.32 -2.30
CA VAL A 355 11.28 16.86 -2.29
C VAL A 355 11.71 16.33 -0.93
N ASP A 356 10.93 15.44 -0.36
CA ASP A 356 11.25 14.70 0.86
C ASP A 356 11.20 13.19 0.54
N LEU A 357 12.36 12.60 0.26
CA LEU A 357 12.49 11.16 -0.01
C LEU A 357 12.40 10.31 1.26
N SER A 358 12.46 10.91 2.45
CA SER A 358 12.19 10.20 3.71
C SER A 358 10.69 9.99 3.90
N ALA A 359 9.88 10.96 3.48
CA ALA A 359 8.42 10.91 3.51
C ALA A 359 7.79 10.47 2.18
N MET A 360 8.62 10.20 1.15
CA MET A 360 8.19 9.93 -0.22
C MET A 360 7.17 10.96 -0.74
N SER A 361 7.52 12.24 -0.67
CA SER A 361 6.62 13.34 -1.07
C SER A 361 7.34 14.49 -1.76
N TYR A 362 6.58 15.37 -2.41
CA TYR A 362 7.06 16.62 -2.99
C TYR A 362 6.03 17.74 -2.87
N SER A 363 6.49 18.99 -2.97
CA SER A 363 5.62 20.17 -3.07
C SER A 363 6.15 21.17 -4.10
N LEU A 364 5.23 21.88 -4.73
CA LEU A 364 5.50 22.92 -5.73
C LEU A 364 4.91 24.24 -5.26
N GLU A 365 5.74 25.25 -5.08
CA GLU A 365 5.31 26.63 -4.83
C GLU A 365 5.61 27.49 -6.05
N LYS A 366 4.58 28.11 -6.63
CA LYS A 366 4.76 28.95 -7.81
C LYS A 366 5.44 30.26 -7.43
N VAL A 367 6.55 30.57 -8.12
CA VAL A 367 7.25 31.84 -8.02
C VAL A 367 6.58 32.83 -8.97
N ASN A 368 5.87 33.80 -8.41
CA ASN A 368 5.16 34.81 -9.20
C ASN A 368 6.08 36.00 -9.54
N TYR A 369 6.94 36.39 -8.60
CA TYR A 369 7.86 37.52 -8.78
C TYR A 369 9.23 37.19 -8.22
N ILE A 370 10.28 37.63 -8.91
CA ILE A 370 11.60 37.84 -8.34
C ILE A 370 11.93 39.32 -8.53
N SER A 371 12.46 39.95 -7.49
CA SER A 371 12.63 41.41 -7.46
C SER A 371 13.99 41.81 -6.90
N ILE A 372 14.47 42.99 -7.32
CA ILE A 372 15.64 43.68 -6.75
C ILE A 372 15.15 44.71 -5.73
N ILE A 373 15.76 44.71 -4.56
CA ILE A 373 15.52 45.69 -3.50
C ILE A 373 16.85 46.12 -2.87
N GLY A 374 16.99 47.38 -2.44
CA GLY A 374 18.24 47.81 -1.82
C GLY A 374 18.30 49.28 -1.41
N ASP A 375 19.51 49.74 -1.11
CA ASP A 375 19.77 51.12 -0.67
C ASP A 375 19.37 52.18 -1.70
N PHE A 376 19.26 51.80 -2.98
CA PHE A 376 18.87 52.71 -4.06
C PHE A 376 17.39 53.07 -4.06
N ASN A 377 16.56 52.30 -3.35
CA ASN A 377 15.12 52.56 -3.15
C ASN A 377 14.72 52.50 -1.68
N ASP A 378 15.68 52.77 -0.78
CA ASP A 378 15.52 52.81 0.68
C ASP A 378 14.87 51.54 1.27
N TRP A 379 15.07 50.38 0.63
CA TRP A 379 14.44 49.11 1.01
C TRP A 379 12.90 49.17 1.07
N ALA A 380 12.28 50.09 0.32
CA ALA A 380 10.85 50.40 0.40
C ALA A 380 10.09 50.06 -0.89
N GLY A 381 10.76 49.54 -1.92
CA GLY A 381 10.12 49.13 -3.16
C GLY A 381 10.88 48.01 -3.88
N ASP A 382 10.27 47.50 -4.94
CA ASP A 382 10.80 46.38 -5.72
C ASP A 382 11.00 46.81 -7.17
N VAL A 383 12.08 46.30 -7.77
CA VAL A 383 12.26 46.31 -9.23
C VAL A 383 12.11 44.88 -9.70
N ASP A 384 10.98 44.58 -10.35
CA ASP A 384 10.67 43.23 -10.81
C ASP A 384 11.57 42.78 -11.96
N LEU A 385 12.02 41.54 -11.88
CA LEU A 385 12.64 40.82 -12.98
C LEU A 385 11.58 39.98 -13.69
N THR A 386 11.80 39.69 -14.97
CA THR A 386 10.96 38.79 -15.77
C THR A 386 11.75 37.55 -16.14
N TYR A 387 11.18 36.36 -15.91
CA TYR A 387 11.82 35.11 -16.31
C TYR A 387 11.86 34.97 -17.84
N ASN A 388 13.04 34.71 -18.38
CA ASN A 388 13.30 34.46 -19.80
C ASN A 388 13.72 33.01 -19.98
N LYS A 389 12.89 32.21 -20.67
CA LYS A 389 13.14 30.78 -20.90
C LYS A 389 14.37 30.51 -21.77
N GLU A 390 14.68 31.40 -22.70
CA GLU A 390 15.81 31.20 -23.63
C GLU A 390 17.15 31.36 -22.93
N SER A 391 17.25 32.33 -22.02
CA SER A 391 18.45 32.51 -21.20
C SER A 391 18.44 31.68 -19.92
N GLY A 392 17.28 31.22 -19.47
CA GLY A 392 17.12 30.55 -18.18
C GLY A 392 17.28 31.48 -16.98
N ALA A 393 17.14 32.79 -17.18
CA ALA A 393 17.39 33.81 -16.16
C ALA A 393 16.16 34.69 -15.89
N TRP A 394 16.07 35.20 -14.68
CA TRP A 394 15.26 36.37 -14.35
C TRP A 394 16.01 37.62 -14.78
N GLU A 395 15.40 38.43 -15.65
CA GLU A 395 16.05 39.56 -16.30
C GLU A 395 15.36 40.90 -16.00
N ALA A 396 16.15 41.95 -15.78
CA ALA A 396 15.68 43.33 -15.76
C ALA A 396 16.69 44.22 -16.49
N ASN A 397 16.19 45.05 -17.41
CA ASN A 397 17.04 45.89 -18.25
C ASN A 397 16.93 47.38 -17.88
N ASN A 398 18.02 48.12 -18.03
CA ASN A 398 18.10 49.56 -17.75
C ASN A 398 17.71 49.94 -16.30
N VAL A 399 18.00 49.09 -15.33
CA VAL A 399 17.73 49.35 -13.91
C VAL A 399 18.65 50.47 -13.43
N LYS A 400 18.07 51.56 -12.92
CA LYS A 400 18.82 52.72 -12.41
C LYS A 400 19.09 52.57 -10.92
N ILE A 401 20.36 52.35 -10.58
CA ILE A 401 20.88 52.40 -9.22
C ILE A 401 21.29 53.85 -8.94
N GLY A 402 20.42 54.60 -8.27
CA GLY A 402 20.60 56.05 -8.04
C GLY A 402 21.68 56.41 -7.02
N LYS A 403 22.09 55.46 -6.19
CA LYS A 403 23.02 55.64 -5.07
C LYS A 403 23.84 54.37 -4.88
N THR A 404 25.16 54.52 -4.72
CA THR A 404 26.05 53.42 -4.33
C THR A 404 25.65 52.88 -2.96
N GLY A 405 25.58 51.57 -2.84
CA GLY A 405 25.16 50.89 -1.63
C GLY A 405 25.07 49.39 -1.86
N THR A 406 24.05 48.78 -1.30
CA THR A 406 23.83 47.33 -1.36
C THR A 406 22.42 46.99 -1.84
N LEU A 407 22.25 45.77 -2.36
CA LEU A 407 20.97 45.21 -2.81
C LEU A 407 20.83 43.73 -2.44
N LYS A 408 19.61 43.21 -2.51
CA LYS A 408 19.29 41.77 -2.50
C LYS A 408 18.27 41.45 -3.59
N PHE A 409 18.14 40.15 -3.88
CA PHE A 409 17.03 39.62 -4.65
C PHE A 409 16.05 38.93 -3.71
N ARG A 410 14.75 39.03 -3.97
CA ARG A 410 13.76 38.36 -3.12
C ARG A 410 12.57 37.80 -3.89
N MET A 411 12.05 36.70 -3.37
CA MET A 411 10.92 35.97 -3.94
C MET A 411 9.61 36.61 -3.51
N ASN A 412 8.68 36.77 -4.45
CA ASN A 412 7.29 37.18 -4.21
C ASN A 412 7.13 38.46 -3.36
N HIS A 413 8.10 39.39 -3.43
CA HIS A 413 8.18 40.61 -2.60
C HIS A 413 8.23 40.36 -1.09
N ASP A 414 8.59 39.15 -0.69
CA ASP A 414 8.68 38.70 0.70
C ASP A 414 10.14 38.49 1.13
N TRP A 415 10.41 38.56 2.43
CA TRP A 415 11.74 38.34 3.01
C TRP A 415 12.04 36.89 3.34
N ASP A 416 11.03 36.03 3.42
CA ASP A 416 11.15 34.61 3.76
C ASP A 416 12.18 33.91 2.86
N ILE A 417 12.21 34.25 1.57
CA ILE A 417 13.22 33.78 0.63
C ILE A 417 13.88 34.97 -0.07
N SER A 418 15.15 35.21 0.28
CA SER A 418 15.95 36.27 -0.33
C SER A 418 17.41 35.86 -0.55
N TRP A 419 17.93 36.13 -1.73
CA TRP A 419 19.29 35.78 -2.14
C TRP A 419 20.23 36.97 -1.99
N GLY A 420 21.41 36.68 -1.44
CA GLY A 420 22.54 37.57 -1.34
C GLY A 420 23.85 36.80 -1.51
N GLY A 421 24.98 37.49 -1.46
CA GLY A 421 26.29 36.86 -1.58
C GLY A 421 26.55 35.83 -0.49
N ALA A 422 26.99 34.64 -0.87
CA ALA A 422 27.32 33.57 0.06
C ALA A 422 28.59 33.87 0.87
N ASN A 423 28.78 33.13 1.97
CA ASN A 423 29.98 33.18 2.82
C ASN A 423 30.31 34.56 3.43
N GLY A 424 29.30 35.40 3.62
CA GLY A 424 29.52 36.74 4.19
C GLY A 424 30.08 37.77 3.19
N ASP A 425 30.15 37.44 1.89
CA ASP A 425 30.80 38.29 0.88
C ASP A 425 29.79 39.02 -0.02
N GLY A 426 29.65 40.33 0.20
CA GLY A 426 28.81 41.21 -0.62
C GLY A 426 29.30 41.42 -2.05
N ASN A 427 30.47 40.91 -2.46
CA ASN A 427 30.94 40.95 -3.85
C ASN A 427 30.84 39.59 -4.55
N ASN A 428 30.24 38.60 -3.90
CA ASN A 428 30.09 37.26 -4.46
C ASN A 428 28.87 37.17 -5.38
N PHE A 429 29.03 37.63 -6.62
CA PHE A 429 27.97 37.54 -7.64
C PHE A 429 27.85 36.16 -8.30
N GLN A 430 28.82 35.26 -8.06
CA GLN A 430 28.89 33.94 -8.70
C GLN A 430 28.32 32.81 -7.81
N ASN A 431 28.02 33.10 -6.54
CA ASN A 431 27.38 32.17 -5.63
C ASN A 431 26.50 32.95 -4.65
N LEU A 432 25.19 32.92 -4.91
CA LEU A 432 24.17 33.49 -4.06
C LEU A 432 23.50 32.42 -3.21
N THR A 433 23.17 32.76 -1.98
CA THR A 433 22.52 31.86 -1.03
C THR A 433 21.30 32.52 -0.41
N GLN A 434 20.28 31.71 -0.13
CA GLN A 434 19.15 32.08 0.70
C GLN A 434 19.44 31.86 2.20
N THR A 435 20.50 31.12 2.52
CA THR A 435 20.89 30.84 3.91
C THR A 435 21.81 31.94 4.40
N ASN A 436 21.22 32.98 5.01
CA ASN A 436 21.94 34.15 5.53
C ASN A 436 22.79 34.88 4.46
N GLY A 437 22.25 34.99 3.23
CA GLY A 437 22.92 35.70 2.14
C GLY A 437 23.16 37.17 2.45
N THR A 438 24.41 37.62 2.28
CA THR A 438 24.87 38.99 2.53
C THR A 438 24.39 39.93 1.43
N ASN A 439 24.03 41.17 1.76
CA ASN A 439 23.65 42.15 0.75
C ASN A 439 24.80 42.36 -0.25
N LEU A 440 24.47 42.41 -1.54
CA LEU A 440 25.44 42.58 -2.61
C LEU A 440 25.78 44.05 -2.81
N ASN A 441 27.06 44.38 -2.92
CA ASN A 441 27.53 45.73 -3.19
C ASN A 441 27.21 46.13 -4.63
N VAL A 442 26.78 47.37 -4.84
CA VAL A 442 26.50 47.92 -6.16
C VAL A 442 26.82 49.41 -6.21
N GLU A 443 27.45 49.86 -7.29
CA GLU A 443 27.71 51.28 -7.53
C GLU A 443 26.51 51.98 -8.17
N ALA A 444 26.45 53.31 -8.03
CA ALA A 444 25.51 54.10 -8.82
C ALA A 444 25.76 53.94 -10.33
N GLY A 445 24.68 53.79 -11.09
CA GLY A 445 24.74 53.55 -12.53
C GLY A 445 23.44 52.98 -13.10
N THR A 446 23.48 52.65 -14.39
CA THR A 446 22.40 51.94 -15.08
C THR A 446 22.90 50.56 -15.48
N TYR A 447 22.12 49.53 -15.19
CA TYR A 447 22.54 48.14 -15.33
C TYR A 447 21.48 47.26 -16.01
N ASP A 448 21.93 46.22 -16.68
CA ASP A 448 21.13 45.04 -16.99
C ASP A 448 21.49 43.93 -16.01
N PHE A 449 20.47 43.28 -15.44
CA PHE A 449 20.58 42.17 -14.50
C PHE A 449 20.11 40.87 -15.15
N LYS A 450 20.88 39.80 -14.98
CA LYS A 450 20.47 38.42 -15.28
C LYS A 450 20.74 37.55 -14.05
N LEU A 451 19.68 37.18 -13.35
CA LEU A 451 19.73 36.36 -12.15
C LEU A 451 19.34 34.92 -12.50
N TYR A 452 20.25 33.99 -12.23
CA TYR A 452 20.05 32.56 -12.40
C TYR A 452 19.79 31.96 -11.03
N ILE A 453 18.59 31.41 -10.83
CA ILE A 453 18.19 30.70 -9.62
C ILE A 453 18.01 29.23 -9.98
N SER A 454 18.58 28.34 -9.19
CA SER A 454 18.64 26.88 -9.41
C SER A 454 18.54 26.18 -8.06
N CYS A 455 19.65 25.82 -7.43
CA CYS A 455 19.71 25.32 -6.06
C CYS A 455 20.84 26.01 -5.30
N GLU A 456 20.91 25.80 -3.98
CA GLU A 456 22.06 26.28 -3.19
C GLU A 456 23.40 25.87 -3.82
N GLY A 457 24.36 26.81 -3.80
CA GLY A 457 25.65 26.67 -4.46
C GLY A 457 25.66 26.89 -5.99
N LYS A 458 24.49 27.06 -6.64
CA LYS A 458 24.38 27.27 -8.10
C LYS A 458 23.67 28.57 -8.51
N ASN A 459 23.11 29.30 -7.55
CA ASN A 459 22.50 30.61 -7.82
C ASN A 459 23.59 31.65 -8.10
N HIS A 460 23.39 32.49 -9.11
CA HIS A 460 24.35 33.57 -9.43
C HIS A 460 23.67 34.70 -10.19
N VAL A 461 24.33 35.85 -10.25
CA VAL A 461 23.87 37.01 -11.02
C VAL A 461 24.97 37.57 -11.90
N VAL A 462 24.59 37.93 -13.13
CA VAL A 462 25.41 38.73 -14.04
C VAL A 462 24.83 40.14 -14.07
N ILE A 463 25.65 41.12 -13.70
CA ILE A 463 25.29 42.54 -13.67
C ILE A 463 26.16 43.27 -14.70
N THR A 464 25.53 43.84 -15.72
CA THR A 464 26.23 44.54 -16.81
C THR A 464 25.94 46.02 -16.74
N LYS A 465 26.98 46.84 -16.52
CA LYS A 465 26.85 48.32 -16.54
C LYS A 465 26.69 48.81 -17.98
N LYS A 466 25.80 49.78 -18.19
CA LYS A 466 25.61 50.46 -19.48
C LYS A 466 26.51 51.67 -19.68
#